data_AF-A0A7S4AVV3-F1
#
_entry.id   AF-A0A7S4AVV3-F1
#
_cell.length_a   1.000
_cell.length_b   1.000
_cell.length_c   1.000
_cell.angle_alpha   90.00
_cell.angle_beta   90.00
_cell.angle_gamma   90.00
#
_symmetry.space_group_name_H-M   'P 1'
#
loop_
_entity.id
_entity.type
_entity.pdbx_description
1 polymer ?
#
loop_
_entity_poly.entity_id
_entity_poly.type
_entity_poly.pdbx_seq_one_letter_code
_entity_poly.pdbx_strand_id
1 'polypeptide(L)'
;VCSSIRPVVVVSGNDFRNLVSSCLSRGICEPGLPMNCWDVSSVKDMSNSFHGQQSFNDPLSCWDTSGVTSMYYMFHQASAFNQAINSWDTSSVTSMNYMFNEASVFNRPIDSWNTSSVTNMHDLFTRAYAFNQPIDSWHNHGVYVWSDTSSVTSMHATFHHAHAFNQPIDSWNTSGVKDMGICFQPAH
;
A
#
# COMPACT_ATOMS: atom_id res chain seq x y z
N VAL A 1 16.56 -12.63 9.15
CA VAL A 1 16.56 -12.17 10.57
C VAL A 1 17.38 -10.90 10.62
N CYS A 2 16.79 -9.79 11.07
CA CYS A 2 17.50 -8.51 11.19
C CYS A 2 18.31 -8.48 12.50
N SER A 3 19.44 -7.76 12.50
CA SER A 3 20.18 -7.50 13.74
C SER A 3 19.37 -6.64 14.70
N SER A 4 19.73 -6.68 15.99
CA SER A 4 19.17 -5.78 17.00
C SER A 4 19.44 -4.30 16.70
N ILE A 5 20.52 -4.01 15.96
CA ILE A 5 20.86 -2.68 15.48
C ILE A 5 20.35 -2.56 14.05
N ARG A 6 19.23 -1.88 13.86
CA ARG A 6 18.65 -1.57 12.55
C ARG A 6 19.13 -0.20 12.08
N PRO A 7 19.48 -0.04 10.79
CA PRO A 7 19.84 1.26 10.26
C PRO A 7 18.60 2.15 10.22
N VAL A 8 18.69 3.31 10.87
CA VAL A 8 17.57 4.26 10.96
C VAL A 8 17.48 5.09 9.69
N VAL A 9 16.31 5.08 9.06
CA VAL A 9 16.02 5.91 7.89
C VAL A 9 15.25 7.14 8.36
N VAL A 10 15.90 8.31 8.23
CA VAL A 10 15.36 9.61 8.69
C VAL A 10 14.91 10.51 7.53
N VAL A 11 14.96 10.02 6.30
CA VAL A 11 14.54 10.73 5.09
C VAL A 11 13.12 10.33 4.68
N SER A 12 12.44 11.16 3.90
CA SER A 12 11.06 10.93 3.44
C SER A 12 10.87 11.46 2.01
N GLY A 13 9.78 11.03 1.36
CA GLY A 13 9.40 11.50 0.03
C GLY A 13 10.46 11.19 -1.02
N ASN A 14 10.89 12.20 -1.77
CA ASN A 14 11.89 12.05 -2.83
C ASN A 14 13.21 11.43 -2.32
N ASP A 15 13.66 11.81 -1.12
CA ASP A 15 14.93 11.32 -0.60
C ASP A 15 14.85 9.86 -0.18
N PHE A 16 13.70 9.44 0.38
CA PHE A 16 13.43 8.03 0.65
C PHE A 16 13.33 7.21 -0.64
N ARG A 17 12.63 7.72 -1.65
CA ARG A 17 12.58 7.10 -2.99
C ARG A 17 13.97 6.94 -3.60
N ASN A 18 14.83 7.96 -3.50
CA ASN A 18 16.19 7.91 -4.03
C ASN A 18 17.04 6.87 -3.30
N LEU A 19 16.86 6.75 -1.98
CA LEU A 19 17.51 5.73 -1.17
C LEU A 19 17.11 4.31 -1.62
N VAL A 20 15.80 4.06 -1.78
CA VAL A 20 15.28 2.78 -2.29
C VAL A 20 15.82 2.49 -3.70
N SER A 21 15.74 3.45 -4.61
CA SER A 21 16.24 3.31 -5.99
C SER A 21 17.74 3.02 -6.04
N SER A 22 18.55 3.66 -5.19
CA SER A 22 19.99 3.38 -5.08
C SER A 22 20.25 1.94 -4.61
N CYS A 23 19.51 1.47 -3.58
CA CYS A 23 19.59 0.10 -3.08
C CYS A 23 19.24 -0.92 -4.17
N LEU A 24 18.15 -0.71 -4.90
CA LEU A 24 17.67 -1.65 -5.93
C LEU A 24 18.54 -1.67 -7.19
N SER A 25 19.08 -0.53 -7.62
CA SER A 25 19.91 -0.45 -8.83
C SER A 25 21.33 -0.98 -8.64
N ARG A 26 21.89 -0.84 -7.43
CA ARG A 26 23.29 -1.19 -7.12
C ARG A 26 23.44 -2.53 -6.41
N GLY A 27 22.34 -3.08 -5.88
CA GLY A 27 22.35 -4.27 -5.01
C GLY A 27 23.03 -4.02 -3.66
N ILE A 28 23.36 -2.76 -3.33
CA ILE A 28 24.00 -2.35 -2.09
C ILE A 28 23.03 -1.40 -1.40
N CYS A 29 22.35 -1.92 -0.39
CA CYS A 29 21.39 -1.16 0.39
C CYS A 29 22.12 -0.49 1.54
N GLU A 30 22.42 0.80 1.37
CA GLU A 30 22.93 1.60 2.47
C GLU A 30 21.79 1.99 3.41
N PRO A 31 21.97 1.83 4.74
CA PRO A 31 23.21 1.49 5.45
C PRO A 31 23.36 -0.03 5.69
N GLY A 32 24.19 -0.69 4.87
CA GLY A 32 24.82 -2.00 5.11
C GLY A 32 23.97 -3.25 5.38
N LEU A 33 22.64 -3.15 5.48
CA LEU A 33 21.74 -4.26 5.75
C LEU A 33 20.65 -4.37 4.67
N PRO A 34 20.07 -5.57 4.46
CA PRO A 34 18.92 -5.74 3.58
C PRO A 34 17.80 -4.76 3.93
N MET A 35 17.12 -4.22 2.92
CA MET A 35 16.10 -3.18 3.09
C MET A 35 14.97 -3.56 4.05
N ASN A 36 14.61 -4.84 4.15
CA ASN A 36 13.68 -5.34 5.16
C ASN A 36 14.08 -4.93 6.61
N CYS A 37 15.37 -4.75 6.86
CA CYS A 37 15.92 -4.46 8.18
C CYS A 37 16.08 -2.97 8.48
N TRP A 38 15.69 -2.09 7.57
CA TRP A 38 15.67 -0.65 7.84
C TRP A 38 14.62 -0.33 8.92
N ASP A 39 15.01 0.54 9.84
CA ASP A 39 14.07 1.16 10.77
C ASP A 39 13.46 2.39 10.09
N VAL A 40 12.24 2.24 9.60
CA VAL A 40 11.49 3.26 8.85
C VAL A 40 10.46 3.99 9.71
N SER A 41 10.48 3.82 11.04
CA SER A 41 9.52 4.44 11.98
C SER A 41 9.47 5.97 11.89
N SER A 42 10.55 6.60 11.43
CA SER A 42 10.65 8.06 11.23
C SER A 42 10.21 8.53 9.84
N VAL A 43 9.98 7.62 8.89
CA VAL A 43 9.59 7.96 7.52
C VAL A 43 8.11 8.38 7.50
N LYS A 44 7.83 9.55 6.93
CA LYS A 44 6.47 10.11 6.82
C LYS A 44 5.86 9.90 5.45
N ASP A 45 6.68 9.98 4.40
CA ASP A 45 6.21 9.88 3.02
C ASP A 45 6.97 8.76 2.30
N MET A 46 6.25 7.70 1.92
CA MET A 46 6.78 6.56 1.16
C MET A 46 6.36 6.60 -0.31
N SER A 47 5.85 7.74 -0.78
CA SER A 47 5.30 7.87 -2.13
C SER A 47 6.32 7.51 -3.21
N ASN A 48 5.88 6.74 -4.20
CA ASN A 48 6.67 6.32 -5.37
C ASN A 48 7.94 5.51 -5.07
N SER A 49 8.11 4.96 -3.86
CA SER A 49 9.37 4.32 -3.44
C SER A 49 9.74 3.09 -4.28
N PHE A 50 8.75 2.30 -4.72
CA PHE A 50 8.93 1.13 -5.58
C PHE A 50 8.25 1.31 -6.95
N HIS A 51 7.98 2.55 -7.34
CA HIS A 51 7.36 2.86 -8.63
C HIS A 51 8.23 2.31 -9.78
N GLY A 52 7.62 1.49 -10.64
CA GLY A 52 8.27 0.90 -11.81
C GLY A 52 9.32 -0.17 -11.49
N GLN A 53 9.44 -0.60 -10.23
CA GLN A 53 10.38 -1.66 -9.83
C GLN A 53 9.81 -3.03 -10.19
N GLN A 54 9.77 -3.34 -11.49
CA GLN A 54 9.07 -4.51 -12.05
C GLN A 54 9.54 -5.85 -11.47
N SER A 55 10.81 -5.96 -11.08
CA SER A 55 11.39 -7.19 -10.52
C SER A 55 11.41 -7.23 -9.00
N PHE A 56 10.98 -6.17 -8.31
CA PHE A 56 11.09 -6.08 -6.85
C PHE A 56 10.08 -7.01 -6.16
N ASN A 57 10.59 -7.90 -5.31
CA ASN A 57 9.77 -8.83 -4.53
C ASN A 57 10.47 -9.23 -3.20
N ASP A 58 11.31 -8.36 -2.64
CA ASP A 58 12.00 -8.64 -1.38
C ASP A 58 11.10 -8.29 -0.18
N PRO A 59 11.22 -9.01 0.95
CA PRO A 59 10.34 -8.81 2.11
C PRO A 59 10.49 -7.40 2.71
N LEU A 60 9.37 -6.88 3.23
CA LEU A 60 9.28 -5.59 3.94
C LEU A 60 8.51 -5.70 5.27
N SER A 61 8.31 -6.92 5.77
CA SER A 61 7.43 -7.21 6.90
C SER A 61 7.93 -6.67 8.24
N CYS A 62 9.21 -6.27 8.33
CA CYS A 62 9.79 -5.73 9.55
C CYS A 62 9.71 -4.20 9.66
N TRP A 63 9.15 -3.54 8.66
CA TRP A 63 8.95 -2.09 8.66
C TRP A 63 7.87 -1.68 9.65
N ASP A 64 8.19 -0.67 10.46
CA ASP A 64 7.22 0.05 11.29
C ASP A 64 6.73 1.27 10.50
N THR A 65 5.49 1.17 10.00
CA THR A 65 4.86 2.21 9.16
C THR A 65 3.94 3.13 9.95
N SER A 66 3.89 3.03 11.29
CA SER A 66 2.96 3.81 12.14
C SER A 66 3.10 5.33 11.96
N GLY A 67 4.28 5.78 11.55
CA GLY A 67 4.58 7.17 11.24
C GLY A 67 4.20 7.64 9.83
N VAL A 68 3.87 6.75 8.90
CA VAL A 68 3.68 7.05 7.47
C VAL A 68 2.31 7.69 7.22
N THR A 69 2.29 8.78 6.46
CA THR A 69 1.06 9.51 6.09
C THR A 69 0.71 9.42 4.61
N SER A 70 1.66 9.06 3.74
CA SER A 70 1.44 8.88 2.29
C SER A 70 2.12 7.63 1.75
N MET A 71 1.35 6.83 1.00
CA MET A 71 1.80 5.66 0.23
C MET A 71 1.44 5.79 -1.26
N TYR A 72 1.21 7.02 -1.73
CA TYR A 72 0.88 7.36 -3.12
C TYR A 72 1.85 6.71 -4.13
N TYR A 73 1.34 5.96 -5.10
CA TYR A 73 2.14 5.26 -6.12
C TYR A 73 3.22 4.30 -5.59
N MET A 74 3.19 3.89 -4.31
CA MET A 74 4.32 3.21 -3.68
C MET A 74 4.76 1.95 -4.45
N PHE A 75 3.83 1.10 -4.90
CA PHE A 75 4.09 -0.12 -5.69
C PHE A 75 3.50 -0.04 -7.10
N HIS A 76 3.25 1.16 -7.63
CA HIS A 76 2.75 1.32 -8.99
C HIS A 76 3.72 0.68 -9.98
N GLN A 77 3.23 -0.20 -10.85
CA GLN A 77 4.02 -0.95 -11.83
C GLN A 77 5.11 -1.86 -11.23
N ALA A 78 5.04 -2.19 -9.94
CA ALA A 78 5.88 -3.21 -9.32
C ALA A 78 5.30 -4.62 -9.61
N SER A 79 5.36 -5.03 -10.87
CA SER A 79 4.60 -6.18 -11.39
C SER A 79 4.95 -7.53 -10.76
N ALA A 80 6.14 -7.69 -10.16
CA ALA A 80 6.53 -8.91 -9.44
C ALA A 80 6.24 -8.88 -7.93
N PHE A 81 5.81 -7.74 -7.37
CA PHE A 81 5.67 -7.58 -5.92
C PHE A 81 4.52 -8.41 -5.36
N ASN A 82 4.83 -9.32 -4.43
CA ASN A 82 3.85 -10.20 -3.79
C ASN A 82 4.26 -10.59 -2.36
N GLN A 83 4.83 -9.65 -1.62
CA GLN A 83 5.30 -9.85 -0.24
C GLN A 83 4.25 -9.50 0.80
N ALA A 84 4.35 -10.15 1.96
CA ALA A 84 3.45 -9.90 3.07
C ALA A 84 3.69 -8.52 3.69
N ILE A 85 2.63 -7.70 3.75
CA ILE A 85 2.61 -6.34 4.30
C ILE A 85 1.39 -6.09 5.19
N ASN A 86 0.65 -7.15 5.56
CA ASN A 86 -0.52 -7.03 6.45
C ASN A 86 -0.15 -6.40 7.80
N SER A 87 1.07 -6.66 8.28
CA SER A 87 1.58 -6.16 9.57
C SER A 87 1.87 -4.65 9.61
N TRP A 88 1.72 -3.93 8.49
CA TRP A 88 1.91 -2.49 8.45
C TRP A 88 0.78 -1.78 9.20
N ASP A 89 1.16 -0.80 10.02
CA ASP A 89 0.22 0.14 10.61
C ASP A 89 -0.06 1.25 9.60
N THR A 90 -1.30 1.33 9.13
CA THR A 90 -1.76 2.34 8.17
C THR A 90 -2.67 3.40 8.81
N SER A 91 -2.80 3.42 10.13
CA SER A 91 -3.73 4.31 10.84
C SER A 91 -3.48 5.81 10.61
N SER A 92 -2.25 6.18 10.27
CA SER A 92 -1.86 7.56 9.93
C SER A 92 -1.92 7.88 8.43
N VAL A 93 -2.16 6.88 7.56
CA VAL A 93 -2.09 7.03 6.11
C VAL A 93 -3.35 7.73 5.59
N THR A 94 -3.14 8.79 4.81
CA THR A 94 -4.24 9.60 4.24
C THR A 94 -4.39 9.42 2.73
N SER A 95 -3.33 8.98 2.05
CA SER A 95 -3.28 8.80 0.59
C SER A 95 -2.70 7.42 0.25
N MET A 96 -3.50 6.62 -0.47
CA MET A 96 -3.12 5.31 -1.02
C MET A 96 -3.36 5.23 -2.53
N ASN A 97 -3.71 6.33 -3.18
CA ASN A 97 -4.04 6.29 -4.60
C ASN A 97 -2.88 5.79 -5.46
N TYR A 98 -3.22 4.97 -6.46
CA TYR A 98 -2.29 4.24 -7.34
C TYR A 98 -1.33 3.26 -6.65
N MET A 99 -1.46 2.99 -5.35
CA MET A 99 -0.44 2.23 -4.60
C MET A 99 -0.15 0.86 -5.22
N PHE A 100 -1.15 0.10 -5.66
CA PHE A 100 -0.99 -1.21 -6.32
C PHE A 100 -1.43 -1.20 -7.79
N ASN A 101 -1.54 -0.02 -8.42
CA ASN A 101 -1.89 0.04 -9.82
C ASN A 101 -0.80 -0.66 -10.67
N GLU A 102 -1.19 -1.63 -11.49
CA GLU A 102 -0.31 -2.51 -12.27
C GLU A 102 0.66 -3.38 -11.44
N ALA A 103 0.41 -3.56 -10.13
CA ALA A 103 1.05 -4.60 -9.31
C ALA A 103 0.40 -5.97 -9.60
N SER A 104 0.60 -6.45 -10.84
CA SER A 104 -0.23 -7.48 -11.49
C SER A 104 -0.37 -8.79 -10.73
N VAL A 105 0.64 -9.19 -9.95
CA VAL A 105 0.66 -10.47 -9.22
C VAL A 105 0.41 -10.32 -7.71
N PHE A 106 0.20 -9.10 -7.20
CA PHE A 106 -0.01 -8.87 -5.78
C PHE A 106 -1.32 -9.51 -5.32
N ASN A 107 -1.23 -10.44 -4.36
CA ASN A 107 -2.39 -11.13 -3.80
C ASN A 107 -2.10 -11.57 -2.36
N ARG A 108 -1.66 -10.62 -1.52
CA ARG A 108 -1.39 -10.85 -0.09
C ARG A 108 -2.43 -10.16 0.80
N PRO A 109 -2.77 -10.76 1.95
CA PRO A 109 -3.70 -10.15 2.88
C PRO A 109 -3.24 -8.75 3.29
N ILE A 110 -4.22 -7.84 3.36
CA ILE A 110 -4.13 -6.46 3.83
C ILE A 110 -5.36 -6.10 4.67
N ASP A 111 -6.03 -7.12 5.22
CA ASP A 111 -7.27 -7.04 5.98
C ASP A 111 -7.09 -6.36 7.34
N SER A 112 -5.87 -6.30 7.88
CA SER A 112 -5.59 -5.60 9.14
C SER A 112 -5.27 -4.12 8.99
N TRP A 113 -5.28 -3.60 7.76
CA TRP A 113 -5.03 -2.17 7.52
C TRP A 113 -6.18 -1.33 8.08
N ASN A 114 -5.79 -0.24 8.75
CA ASN A 114 -6.71 0.79 9.19
C ASN A 114 -6.85 1.86 8.10
N THR A 115 -8.08 2.06 7.60
CA THR A 115 -8.40 3.03 6.55
C THR A 115 -9.11 4.29 7.06
N SER A 116 -9.27 4.46 8.39
CA SER A 116 -10.09 5.54 8.97
C SER A 116 -9.64 6.95 8.56
N SER A 117 -8.35 7.11 8.26
CA SER A 117 -7.74 8.36 7.82
C SER A 117 -7.57 8.48 6.30
N VAL A 118 -7.83 7.40 5.55
CA VAL A 118 -7.66 7.38 4.09
C VAL A 118 -8.76 8.21 3.45
N THR A 119 -8.35 9.15 2.60
CA THR A 119 -9.29 10.04 1.89
C THR A 119 -9.37 9.76 0.39
N ASN A 120 -8.39 9.03 -0.16
CA ASN A 120 -8.25 8.80 -1.59
C ASN A 120 -7.77 7.37 -1.90
N MET A 121 -8.63 6.60 -2.56
CA MET A 121 -8.40 5.24 -3.07
C MET A 121 -8.41 5.18 -4.60
N HIS A 122 -8.20 6.32 -5.27
CA HIS A 122 -8.15 6.43 -6.72
C HIS A 122 -7.16 5.43 -7.31
N ASP A 123 -7.62 4.63 -8.27
CA ASP A 123 -6.81 3.62 -8.97
C ASP A 123 -6.08 2.63 -8.04
N LEU A 124 -6.49 2.43 -6.78
CA LEU A 124 -5.70 1.68 -5.79
C LEU A 124 -5.28 0.28 -6.26
N PHE A 125 -6.19 -0.47 -6.89
CA PHE A 125 -5.97 -1.82 -7.43
C PHE A 125 -6.19 -1.89 -8.95
N THR A 126 -6.13 -0.76 -9.66
CA THR A 126 -6.27 -0.77 -11.13
C THR A 126 -5.28 -1.73 -11.76
N ARG A 127 -5.75 -2.69 -12.57
CA ARG A 127 -4.89 -3.73 -13.20
C ARG A 127 -4.08 -4.58 -12.21
N ALA A 128 -4.44 -4.65 -10.93
CA ALA A 128 -3.91 -5.63 -9.98
C ALA A 128 -4.56 -7.00 -10.23
N TYR A 129 -4.23 -7.63 -11.37
CA TYR A 129 -4.97 -8.74 -11.95
C TYR A 129 -5.21 -9.92 -11.02
N ALA A 130 -4.27 -10.22 -10.13
CA ALA A 130 -4.34 -11.36 -9.22
C ALA A 130 -5.01 -11.04 -7.86
N PHE A 131 -5.27 -9.78 -7.54
CA PHE A 131 -5.72 -9.39 -6.20
C PHE A 131 -7.16 -9.86 -5.94
N ASN A 132 -7.34 -10.71 -4.92
CA ASN A 132 -8.63 -11.25 -4.52
C ASN A 132 -8.67 -11.56 -3.01
N GLN A 133 -8.06 -10.72 -2.18
CA GLN A 133 -8.03 -10.89 -0.73
C GLN A 133 -9.20 -10.15 -0.07
N PRO A 134 -9.77 -10.71 1.03
CA PRO A 134 -10.84 -10.04 1.76
C PRO A 134 -10.35 -8.71 2.33
N ILE A 135 -11.18 -7.67 2.16
CA ILE A 135 -10.93 -6.30 2.62
C ILE A 135 -12.22 -5.66 3.16
N ASP A 136 -13.24 -6.47 3.47
CA ASP A 136 -14.47 -6.03 4.12
C ASP A 136 -14.19 -5.48 5.54
N SER A 137 -13.12 -5.96 6.17
CA SER A 137 -12.63 -5.53 7.49
C SER A 137 -12.10 -4.10 7.55
N TRP A 138 -11.80 -3.47 6.41
CA TRP A 138 -11.40 -2.05 6.35
C TRP A 138 -12.48 -1.14 6.91
N HIS A 139 -13.72 -1.59 6.88
CA HIS A 139 -14.79 -0.96 7.62
C HIS A 139 -15.29 -1.90 8.73
N ASN A 140 -14.98 -1.58 9.99
CA ASN A 140 -15.36 -2.42 11.12
C ASN A 140 -16.58 -1.84 11.86
N HIS A 141 -17.68 -2.59 11.89
CA HIS A 141 -18.93 -2.23 12.59
C HIS A 141 -19.07 -2.84 14.01
N GLY A 142 -17.96 -3.19 14.66
CA GLY A 142 -17.96 -3.75 16.02
C GLY A 142 -18.24 -2.72 17.13
N VAL A 143 -18.34 -3.20 18.38
CA VAL A 143 -18.45 -2.35 19.58
C VAL A 143 -17.29 -1.34 19.69
N TYR A 144 -16.14 -1.69 19.10
CA TYR A 144 -15.00 -0.80 18.91
C TYR A 144 -14.74 -0.63 17.41
N VAL A 145 -15.10 0.53 16.86
CA VAL A 145 -14.77 0.94 15.49
C VAL A 145 -13.33 1.44 15.50
N TRP A 146 -12.40 0.60 15.03
CA TRP A 146 -10.98 0.98 14.90
C TRP A 146 -10.57 1.31 13.47
N SER A 147 -11.37 0.96 12.47
CA SER A 147 -11.18 1.31 11.06
C SER A 147 -12.52 1.64 10.41
N ASP A 148 -12.49 2.59 9.48
CA ASP A 148 -13.66 3.08 8.74
C ASP A 148 -13.21 3.53 7.33
N THR A 149 -14.12 3.52 6.35
CA THR A 149 -13.93 4.04 4.99
C THR A 149 -14.68 5.34 4.76
N SER A 150 -15.38 5.88 5.77
CA SER A 150 -16.23 7.08 5.67
C SER A 150 -15.49 8.35 5.27
N SER A 151 -14.19 8.41 5.54
CA SER A 151 -13.29 9.50 5.12
C SER A 151 -12.95 9.47 3.63
N VAL A 152 -13.19 8.36 2.93
CA VAL A 152 -12.84 8.20 1.52
C VAL A 152 -13.74 9.07 0.65
N THR A 153 -13.11 9.93 -0.15
CA THR A 153 -13.80 10.86 -1.05
C THR A 153 -13.72 10.45 -2.52
N SER A 154 -12.73 9.64 -2.90
CA SER A 154 -12.61 9.09 -4.25
C SER A 154 -12.28 7.60 -4.21
N MET A 155 -13.10 6.83 -4.94
CA MET A 155 -12.92 5.42 -5.27
C MET A 155 -12.91 5.24 -6.81
N HIS A 156 -12.57 6.30 -7.54
CA HIS A 156 -12.54 6.22 -8.99
C HIS A 156 -11.48 5.21 -9.44
N ALA A 157 -11.90 4.31 -10.32
CA ALA A 157 -11.12 3.21 -10.84
C ALA A 157 -10.53 2.25 -9.79
N THR A 158 -10.96 2.24 -8.51
CA THR A 158 -10.29 1.46 -7.45
C THR A 158 -10.04 -0.01 -7.83
N PHE A 159 -10.98 -0.69 -8.50
CA PHE A 159 -10.85 -2.07 -8.97
C PHE A 159 -10.92 -2.18 -10.51
N HIS A 160 -10.61 -1.10 -11.22
CA HIS A 160 -10.68 -1.05 -12.67
C HIS A 160 -9.74 -2.09 -13.28
N HIS A 161 -10.27 -3.03 -14.06
CA HIS A 161 -9.53 -4.17 -14.59
C HIS A 161 -8.85 -5.09 -13.54
N ALA A 162 -9.30 -5.09 -12.28
CA ALA A 162 -8.86 -6.06 -11.27
C ALA A 162 -9.59 -7.41 -11.47
N HIS A 163 -9.17 -8.20 -12.48
CA HIS A 163 -9.92 -9.36 -12.98
C HIS A 163 -10.26 -10.43 -11.93
N ALA A 164 -9.38 -10.69 -10.97
CA ALA A 164 -9.61 -11.71 -9.96
C ALA A 164 -10.50 -11.24 -8.81
N PHE A 165 -10.68 -9.93 -8.63
CA PHE A 165 -11.32 -9.40 -7.43
C PHE A 165 -12.81 -9.76 -7.39
N ASN A 166 -13.18 -10.57 -6.40
CA ASN A 166 -14.54 -11.03 -6.16
C ASN A 166 -14.78 -11.24 -4.66
N GLN A 167 -14.47 -10.23 -3.86
CA GLN A 167 -14.66 -10.24 -2.40
C GLN A 167 -15.79 -9.29 -2.00
N PRO A 168 -16.50 -9.58 -0.89
CA PRO A 168 -17.50 -8.67 -0.36
C PRO A 168 -16.86 -7.35 0.10
N ILE A 169 -17.56 -6.25 -0.15
CA ILE A 169 -17.22 -4.90 0.29
C ILE A 169 -18.49 -4.11 0.68
N ASP A 170 -19.61 -4.80 0.85
CA ASP A 170 -20.92 -4.22 1.18
C ASP A 170 -20.94 -3.58 2.58
N SER A 171 -19.98 -3.93 3.44
CA SER A 171 -19.78 -3.29 4.74
C SER A 171 -19.23 -1.87 4.65
N TRP A 172 -18.59 -1.50 3.53
CA TRP A 172 -17.87 -0.24 3.41
C TRP A 172 -18.80 0.96 3.55
N ASN A 173 -18.44 1.88 4.44
CA ASN A 173 -19.10 3.17 4.52
C ASN A 173 -18.64 4.06 3.36
N THR A 174 -19.52 4.26 2.38
CA THR A 174 -19.26 5.11 1.20
C THR A 174 -19.91 6.49 1.33
N SER A 175 -20.35 6.93 2.51
CA SER A 175 -21.07 8.20 2.69
C SER A 175 -20.24 9.43 2.32
N GLY A 176 -18.92 9.33 2.40
CA GLY A 176 -17.98 10.39 2.01
C GLY A 176 -17.62 10.42 0.52
N VAL A 177 -17.94 9.36 -0.23
CA VAL A 177 -17.46 9.16 -1.60
C VAL A 177 -18.17 10.13 -2.55
N LYS A 178 -17.39 10.92 -3.28
CA LYS A 178 -17.85 11.90 -4.26
C LYS A 178 -17.62 11.44 -5.70
N ASP A 179 -16.63 10.56 -5.90
CA ASP A 179 -16.29 9.99 -7.20
C ASP A 179 -16.10 8.47 -7.07
N MET A 180 -16.86 7.73 -7.86
CA MET A 180 -16.81 6.27 -7.98
C MET A 180 -16.76 5.84 -9.46
N GLY A 181 -16.28 6.74 -10.33
CA GLY A 181 -16.20 6.50 -11.77
C GLY A 181 -15.42 5.22 -12.09
N ILE A 182 -15.94 4.41 -13.02
CA ILE A 182 -15.30 3.20 -13.57
C ILE A 182 -14.73 2.21 -12.54
N CYS A 183 -15.20 2.23 -11.29
CA CYS A 183 -14.62 1.47 -10.18
C CYS A 183 -14.45 -0.03 -10.46
N PHE A 184 -15.41 -0.69 -11.14
CA PHE A 184 -15.40 -2.13 -11.42
C PHE A 184 -15.34 -2.50 -12.91
N GLN A 185 -14.90 -1.61 -13.80
CA GLN A 185 -15.03 -1.88 -15.23
C GLN A 185 -14.11 -3.04 -15.70
N PRO A 186 -14.65 -4.09 -16.34
CA PRO A 186 -13.85 -5.16 -16.93
C PRO A 186 -13.15 -4.69 -18.21
N ALA A 187 -12.06 -5.37 -18.60
CA ALA A 187 -11.43 -5.13 -19.91
C ALA A 187 -12.33 -5.72 -21.02
N HIS A 188 -12.44 -4.99 -22.14
CA HIS A 188 -13.13 -5.44 -23.35
C HIS A 188 -12.37 -6.57 -24.06
#